data_AF-A0A5B0G5Z3-F1
#
_entry.id   AF-A0A5B0G5Z3-F1
#
_cell.length_a   1.000
_cell.length_b   1.000
_cell.length_c   1.000
_cell.angle_alpha   90.00
_cell.angle_beta   90.00
_cell.angle_gamma   90.00
#
_symmetry.space_group_name_H-M   'P 1'
#
loop_
_entity.id
_entity.type
_entity.pdbx_description
1 polymer ?
#
loop_
_entity_poly.entity_id
_entity_poly.type
_entity_poly.pdbx_seq_one_letter_code
_entity_poly.pdbx_strand_id
1 'polypeptide(L)' 'MFEAAILGAYPAQFETEAEAMKYIEGQQTCPNEVRPWVRNMKRATGEKEFLVIGGGPTPGRGAA' A
#
# COMPACT_ATOMS: atom_id res chain seq x y z
N MET A 1 -14.30 0.06 4.73
CA MET A 1 -13.50 -1.14 4.94
C MET A 1 -12.47 -1.11 3.85
N PHE A 2 -11.23 -1.02 4.28
CA PHE A 2 -10.06 -0.93 3.46
C PHE A 2 -9.23 -2.16 3.77
N GLU A 3 -8.49 -2.62 2.80
CA GLU A 3 -7.51 -3.67 2.97
C GLU A 3 -6.16 -3.09 2.58
N ALA A 4 -5.14 -3.35 3.39
CA ALA A 4 -3.80 -2.91 3.09
C ALA A 4 -2.84 -4.10 3.18
N ALA A 5 -1.87 -4.14 2.28
CA ALA A 5 -0.82 -5.14 2.32
C ALA A 5 0.54 -4.49 2.46
N ILE A 6 1.42 -5.20 3.15
CA ILE A 6 2.83 -4.89 3.29
C ILE A 6 3.64 -6.13 2.90
N LEU A 7 4.94 -5.94 2.71
CA LEU A 7 5.84 -7.03 2.36
C LEU A 7 5.82 -8.14 3.42
N GLY A 8 5.72 -9.40 2.97
CA GLY A 8 5.87 -10.57 3.84
C GLY A 8 4.69 -10.84 4.78
N ALA A 9 3.60 -10.07 4.69
CA ALA A 9 2.40 -10.26 5.49
C ALA A 9 1.17 -10.49 4.62
N TYR A 10 0.19 -11.22 5.15
CA TYR A 10 -1.14 -11.28 4.55
C TYR A 10 -1.84 -9.91 4.65
N PRO A 11 -2.70 -9.55 3.69
CA PRO A 11 -3.43 -8.29 3.74
C PRO A 11 -4.25 -8.14 5.02
N ALA A 12 -4.16 -6.96 5.64
CA ALA A 12 -4.88 -6.59 6.85
C ALA A 12 -6.08 -5.69 6.52
N GLN A 13 -7.17 -5.80 7.27
CA GLN A 13 -8.39 -5.03 7.04
C GLN A 13 -8.57 -3.92 8.08
N PHE A 14 -9.06 -2.77 7.63
CA PHE A 14 -9.23 -1.55 8.40
C PHE A 14 -10.60 -0.95 8.13
N GLU A 15 -11.18 -0.25 9.11
CA GLU A 15 -12.49 0.39 8.92
C GLU A 15 -12.38 1.64 8.05
N THR A 16 -11.30 2.40 8.24
CA THR A 16 -11.02 3.68 7.59
C THR A 16 -9.79 3.64 6.68
N GLU A 17 -9.74 4.54 5.70
CA GLU A 17 -8.59 4.68 4.81
C GLU A 17 -7.34 5.16 5.56
N ALA A 18 -7.52 6.09 6.50
CA ALA A 18 -6.43 6.66 7.29
C ALA A 18 -5.68 5.58 8.10
N GLU A 19 -6.40 4.61 8.66
CA GLU A 19 -5.79 3.46 9.35
C GLU A 19 -4.99 2.57 8.40
N ALA A 20 -5.54 2.27 7.23
CA ALA A 20 -4.88 1.50 6.18
C ALA A 20 -3.61 2.19 5.65
N MET A 21 -3.68 3.51 5.48
CA MET A 21 -2.55 4.35 5.06
C MET A 21 -1.45 4.40 6.11
N LYS A 22 -1.82 4.57 7.39
CA LYS A 22 -0.88 4.54 8.51
C LYS A 22 -0.19 3.19 8.65
N TYR A 23 -0.88 2.10 8.32
CA TYR A 23 -0.30 0.75 8.36
C TYR A 23 0.81 0.54 7.32
N ILE A 24 0.67 1.13 6.13
CA ILE A 24 1.67 1.01 5.06
C ILE A 24 2.75 2.11 5.10
N GLU A 25 2.57 3.13 5.94
CA GLU A 25 3.52 4.23 6.09
C GLU A 25 4.88 3.73 6.59
N GLY A 26 5.97 4.17 5.95
CA GLY A 26 7.33 3.79 6.32
C GLY A 26 7.74 2.37 5.94
N GLN A 27 6.87 1.60 5.28
CA GLN A 27 7.20 0.24 4.82
C GLN A 27 8.21 0.28 3.68
N GLN A 28 9.20 -0.62 3.75
CA GLN A 28 10.21 -0.72 2.70
C GLN A 28 9.56 -1.14 1.38
N THR A 29 9.96 -0.46 0.31
CA THR A 29 9.62 -0.84 -1.06
C THR A 29 10.85 -1.48 -1.70
N CYS A 30 10.77 -2.80 -1.96
CA CYS A 30 11.82 -3.51 -2.69
C CYS A 30 11.52 -3.49 -4.20
N PRO A 31 12.52 -3.30 -5.08
CA PRO A 31 12.29 -3.17 -6.53
C PRO A 31 11.61 -4.36 -7.22
N ASN A 32 11.57 -5.54 -6.61
CA ASN A 32 11.03 -6.77 -7.20
C ASN A 32 9.99 -7.47 -6.32
N GLU A 33 9.46 -6.78 -5.31
CA GLU A 33 8.49 -7.35 -4.39
C GLU A 33 7.17 -6.60 -4.44
N VAL A 34 6.13 -7.21 -3.85
CA VAL A 34 4.80 -6.60 -3.75
C VAL A 34 4.93 -5.29 -2.98
N ARG A 35 4.74 -4.17 -3.69
CA ARG A 35 4.72 -2.84 -3.08
C ARG A 35 3.55 -2.74 -2.11
N PRO A 36 3.68 -2.02 -0.98
CA PRO A 36 2.54 -1.76 -0.12
C PRO A 36 1.40 -1.09 -0.89
N TRP A 37 0.17 -1.53 -0.62
CA TRP A 37 -1.02 -1.02 -1.31
C TRP A 37 -2.19 -0.91 -0.35
N VAL A 38 -3.15 -0.05 -0.68
CA VAL A 38 -4.44 0.07 0.01
C VAL A 38 -5.56 -0.11 -1.01
N ARG A 39 -6.58 -0.89 -0.65
CA ARG A 39 -7.75 -1.20 -1.48
C ARG A 39 -9.02 -0.92 -0.69
N ASN A 40 -9.95 -0.15 -1.25
CA ASN A 40 -11.27 0.02 -0.68
C ASN A 40 -12.14 -1.21 -0.98
N MET A 41 -12.71 -1.84 0.06
CA MET A 41 -13.56 -3.03 -0.03
C MET A 41 -15.06 -2.71 0.07
N LYS A 42 -15.47 -1.46 0.38
CA LYS A 42 -16.86 -1.16 0.77
C LYS A 42 -17.86 -0.98 -0.39
N ARG A 43 -17.51 -1.01 -1.69
CA ARG A 43 -18.54 -0.94 -2.77
C ARG A 43 -18.29 -1.73 -4.08
N ALA A 44 -19.39 -2.42 -4.44
CA ALA A 44 -19.98 -2.88 -5.71
C ALA A 44 -19.14 -3.00 -7.01
N THR A 45 -19.15 -4.22 -7.56
CA THR A 45 -19.18 -4.54 -9.00
C THR A 45 -18.83 -3.41 -9.97
N GLY A 46 -17.55 -3.31 -10.35
CA GLY A 46 -17.14 -2.60 -11.57
C GLY A 46 -16.02 -1.57 -11.39
N GLU A 47 -15.85 -0.97 -10.21
CA GLU A 47 -14.84 0.07 -9.98
C GLU A 47 -13.55 -0.55 -9.40
N LYS A 48 -12.61 -0.89 -10.29
CA LYS A 48 -11.25 -1.32 -9.92
C LYS A 48 -10.40 -0.10 -9.60
N GLU A 49 -10.61 0.50 -8.43
CA GLU A 49 -9.70 1.52 -7.91
C GLU A 49 -8.68 0.85 -6.98
N PHE A 50 -7.59 0.35 -7.57
CA PHE A 50 -6.40 -0.04 -6.82
C PHE A 50 -5.58 1.24 -6.56
N LEU A 51 -5.47 1.67 -5.30
CA LEU A 51 -4.54 2.74 -4.93
C LEU A 51 -3.17 2.11 -4.67
N VAL A 52 -2.34 2.02 -5.71
CA VAL A 52 -0.95 1.57 -5.59
C VAL A 52 -0.09 2.75 -5.20
N ILE A 53 0.26 2.85 -3.92
CA ILE A 53 1.19 3.87 -3.44
C ILE A 53 2.61 3.33 -3.63
N GLY A 54 3.16 3.58 -4.81
CA GLY A 54 4.58 3.38 -5.06
C GLY A 54 5.38 4.38 -4.23
N GLY A 55 6.18 3.89 -3.29
CA GLY A 55 7.27 4.67 -2.72
C GLY A 55 8.09 5.26 -3.87
N GLY A 56 8.02 6.58 -4.03
CA GLY A 56 8.89 7.28 -4.96
C GLY A 56 10.34 7.04 -4.55
N PRO A 57 11.29 7.02 -5.51
CA PRO A 57 12.70 6.96 -5.16
C PRO A 57 13.01 8.13 -4.23
N THR A 58 13.41 7.85 -2.99
CA THR A 58 13.96 8.87 -2.10
C THR A 58 15.16 9.50 -2.82
N PRO A 59 15.16 10.80 -3.14
CA PRO A 59 16.32 11.43 -3.74
C PRO A 59 17.41 11.48 -2.65
N GLY A 60 18.35 10.53 -2.67
CA GLY A 60 19.45 10.54 -1.70
C GLY A 60 20.17 9.23 -1.39
N ARG A 61 19.82 8.08 -1.99
CA ARG A 61 20.58 6.84 -1.76
C ARG A 61 21.06 6.20 -3.06
N GLY A 62 22.02 6.85 -3.70
CA GLY A 62 22.66 6.36 -4.92
C GLY A 62 23.22 7.48 -5.78
N ALA A 63 24.08 8.33 -5.22
CA ALA A 63 25.05 9.07 -6.02
C ALA A 63 26.43 8.60 -5.52
N ALA A 64 26.88 7.50 -6.09
CA ALA A 64 28.27 7.06 -6.11
C ALA A 64 28.75 7.13 -7.56
#